data_AF-A0A150IYA1-F1
#
_entry.id   AF-A0A150IYA1-F1
#
_cell.length_a   1.000
_cell.length_b   1.000
_cell.length_c   1.000
_cell.angle_alpha   90.00
_cell.angle_beta   90.00
_cell.angle_gamma   90.00
#
_symmetry.space_group_name_H-M   'P 1'
#
loop_
_entity.id
_entity.type
_entity.pdbx_description
1 polymer ?
#
loop_
_entity_poly.entity_id
_entity_poly.type
_entity_poly.pdbx_seq_one_letter_code
_entity_poly.pdbx_strand_id
1 'polypeptide(L)'
;MRSLDAASINDALRKRGSVDESIKPIKQGDFVCGPAFTAKCCPGDMLTALKALDDISEGEVLVIDGGGITKFSLFGDLMAMQAKLKKVAGVVVDGAIRDVKSIRGEGLPVFCRGIVTKAGTATRLGEINVPIVCGGIIVNPETG
;
A
#
# COMPACT_ATOMS: atom_id res chain seq x y z
N MET A 1 -1.36 12.63 16.10
CA MET A 1 -1.23 11.26 15.55
C MET A 1 0.14 10.99 14.96
N ARG A 2 0.72 11.88 14.14
CA ARG A 2 2.04 11.68 13.48
C ARG A 2 3.25 11.44 14.40
N SER A 3 3.13 11.65 15.71
CA SER A 3 4.19 11.46 16.72
C SER A 3 4.01 10.21 17.58
N LEU A 4 2.97 9.40 17.33
CA LEU A 4 2.70 8.17 18.06
C LEU A 4 3.08 6.97 17.19
N ASP A 5 3.69 5.95 17.80
CA ASP A 5 3.93 4.69 17.10
C ASP A 5 2.62 3.90 16.90
N ALA A 6 2.66 2.94 15.98
CA ALA A 6 1.49 2.12 15.66
C ALA A 6 0.99 1.31 16.88
N ALA A 7 1.87 0.92 17.79
CA ALA A 7 1.51 0.17 18.99
C ALA A 7 0.68 1.04 19.95
N SER A 8 1.11 2.28 20.19
CA SER A 8 0.42 3.26 21.02
C SER A 8 -0.97 3.59 20.46
N ILE A 9 -1.08 3.72 19.14
CA ILE A 9 -2.38 3.90 18.47
C ILE A 9 -3.25 2.66 18.67
N ASN A 10 -2.70 1.45 18.51
CA ASN A 10 -3.45 0.22 18.68
C ASN A 10 -3.96 0.03 20.12
N ASP A 11 -3.13 0.32 21.12
CA ASP A 11 -3.51 0.28 22.53
C ASP A 11 -4.64 1.29 22.82
N ALA A 12 -4.53 2.52 22.29
CA ALA A 12 -5.58 3.53 22.39
C ALA A 12 -6.89 3.08 21.72
N LEU A 13 -6.81 2.32 20.62
CA LEU A 13 -7.95 1.73 19.91
C LEU A 13 -8.43 0.41 20.53
N ARG A 14 -7.93 0.02 21.70
CA ARG A 14 -8.27 -1.24 22.39
C ARG A 14 -7.99 -2.48 21.53
N LYS A 15 -6.81 -2.50 20.91
CA LYS A 15 -6.31 -3.59 20.06
C LYS A 15 -7.11 -3.79 18.76
N ARG A 16 -7.72 -2.72 18.24
CA ARG A 16 -8.44 -2.71 16.96
C ARG A 16 -7.65 -1.94 15.91
N GLY A 17 -7.91 -2.23 14.64
CA GLY A 17 -7.32 -1.50 13.50
C GLY A 17 -5.90 -1.93 13.11
N SER A 18 -5.38 -3.02 13.68
CA SER A 18 -4.15 -3.65 13.20
C SER A 18 -4.43 -4.46 11.93
N VAL A 19 -3.57 -4.29 10.94
CA VAL A 19 -3.49 -5.20 9.80
C VAL A 19 -2.78 -6.49 10.17
N ASP A 20 -3.02 -7.54 9.39
CA ASP A 20 -2.30 -8.82 9.41
C ASP A 20 -0.78 -8.64 9.54
N GLU A 21 -0.16 -9.41 10.43
CA GLU A 21 1.24 -9.26 10.80
C GLU A 21 2.22 -9.57 9.67
N SER A 22 1.80 -10.23 8.59
CA SER A 22 2.63 -10.46 7.41
C SER A 22 2.90 -9.19 6.62
N ILE A 23 2.07 -8.14 6.77
CA ILE A 23 2.34 -6.83 6.15
C ILE A 23 3.45 -6.14 6.94
N LYS A 24 4.66 -6.10 6.36
CA LYS A 24 5.87 -5.54 6.99
C LYS A 24 6.48 -4.44 6.14
N PRO A 25 7.18 -3.46 6.76
CA PRO A 25 7.93 -2.47 6.00
C PRO A 25 9.07 -3.15 5.25
N ILE A 26 9.35 -2.65 4.05
CA ILE A 26 10.47 -3.15 3.25
C ILE A 26 11.80 -2.65 3.81
N LYS A 27 11.81 -1.56 4.58
CA LYS A 27 13.00 -1.00 5.23
C LYS A 27 12.69 -0.78 6.71
N GLN A 28 13.58 -1.26 7.56
CA GLN A 28 13.43 -1.14 9.00
C GLN A 28 13.41 0.34 9.42
N GLY A 29 12.50 0.68 10.33
CA GLY A 29 12.32 2.05 10.82
C GLY A 29 11.43 2.92 9.94
N ASP A 30 10.94 2.43 8.80
CA ASP A 30 9.96 3.16 8.00
C ASP A 30 8.65 3.35 8.79
N PHE A 31 8.11 4.55 8.65
CA PHE A 31 6.85 4.99 9.26
C PHE A 31 6.06 5.80 8.24
N VAL A 32 4.74 5.65 8.25
CA VAL A 32 3.83 6.44 7.42
C VAL A 32 2.56 6.76 8.19
N CYS A 33 2.03 7.97 7.98
CA CYS A 33 0.74 8.40 8.50
C CYS A 33 0.15 9.44 7.54
N GLY A 34 -1.02 9.14 6.98
CA GLY A 34 -1.76 10.00 6.08
C GLY A 34 -3.13 9.40 5.78
N PRO A 35 -4.00 10.15 5.09
CA PRO A 35 -5.30 9.63 4.68
C PRO A 35 -5.15 8.50 3.66
N ALA A 36 -6.06 7.54 3.70
CA ALA A 36 -6.00 6.37 2.83
C ALA A 36 -6.63 6.70 1.46
N PHE A 37 -5.88 6.42 0.40
CA PHE A 37 -6.39 6.35 -0.97
C PHE A 37 -6.34 4.88 -1.42
N THR A 38 -7.50 4.29 -1.67
CA THR A 38 -7.62 2.81 -1.74
C THR A 38 -7.68 2.31 -3.18
N ALA A 39 -7.05 1.18 -3.46
CA ALA A 39 -7.10 0.49 -4.76
C ALA A 39 -7.34 -1.01 -4.58
N LYS A 40 -8.47 -1.51 -5.05
CA LYS A 40 -8.82 -2.93 -5.02
C LYS A 40 -8.49 -3.60 -6.33
N CYS A 41 -7.40 -4.35 -6.35
CA CYS A 41 -6.91 -5.00 -7.55
C CYS A 41 -7.69 -6.28 -7.87
N CYS A 42 -7.85 -6.57 -9.16
CA CYS A 42 -8.22 -7.93 -9.57
C CYS A 42 -7.06 -8.90 -9.21
N PRO A 43 -7.35 -10.17 -8.86
CA PRO A 43 -6.32 -11.14 -8.48
C PRO A 43 -5.19 -11.25 -9.51
N GLY A 44 -3.98 -10.88 -9.12
CA GLY A 44 -2.78 -10.94 -9.97
C GLY A 44 -2.68 -9.84 -11.05
N ASP A 45 -3.49 -8.78 -10.98
CA ASP A 45 -3.46 -7.66 -11.93
C ASP A 45 -3.21 -6.32 -11.23
N MET A 46 -2.18 -5.59 -11.65
CA MET A 46 -1.72 -4.35 -11.03
C MET A 46 -2.27 -3.08 -11.69
N LEU A 47 -3.12 -3.20 -12.74
CA LEU A 47 -3.64 -2.03 -13.47
C LEU A 47 -4.35 -1.03 -12.54
N THR A 48 -5.08 -1.54 -11.56
CA THR A 48 -5.82 -0.69 -10.61
C THR A 48 -4.88 0.13 -9.73
N ALA A 49 -3.82 -0.48 -9.21
CA ALA A 49 -2.81 0.23 -8.42
C ALA A 49 -2.05 1.27 -9.25
N LEU A 50 -1.76 0.96 -10.52
CA LEU A 50 -1.17 1.91 -11.47
C LEU A 50 -2.10 3.11 -11.70
N LYS A 51 -3.39 2.86 -11.93
CA LYS A 51 -4.39 3.91 -12.15
C LYS A 51 -4.71 4.73 -10.92
N ALA A 52 -4.68 4.14 -9.73
CA ALA A 52 -4.84 4.88 -8.49
C ALA A 52 -3.76 5.97 -8.31
N LEU A 53 -2.54 5.75 -8.82
CA LEU A 53 -1.49 6.77 -8.80
C LEU A 53 -1.81 7.97 -9.70
N ASP A 54 -2.68 7.85 -10.70
CA ASP A 54 -3.06 8.98 -11.55
C ASP A 54 -3.89 10.01 -10.76
N ASP A 55 -4.72 9.55 -9.82
CA ASP A 55 -5.68 10.38 -9.07
C ASP A 55 -5.26 10.71 -7.63
N ILE A 56 -4.30 9.96 -7.06
CA ILE A 56 -3.82 10.20 -5.68
C ILE A 56 -3.20 11.60 -5.51
N SER A 57 -3.46 12.20 -4.36
CA SER A 57 -3.00 13.52 -3.94
C SER A 57 -1.74 13.48 -3.07
N GLU A 58 -1.08 14.63 -2.96
CA GLU A 58 0.09 14.81 -2.08
C GLU A 58 -0.27 14.50 -0.62
N GLY A 59 0.56 13.69 0.05
CA GLY A 59 0.40 13.34 1.46
C GLY A 59 -0.56 12.18 1.75
N GLU A 60 -1.28 11.65 0.77
CA GLU A 60 -2.10 10.45 0.93
C GLU A 60 -1.25 9.17 1.00
N VAL A 61 -1.82 8.10 1.54
CA VAL A 61 -1.23 6.77 1.60
C VAL A 61 -1.99 5.88 0.63
N LEU A 62 -1.29 5.35 -0.38
CA LEU A 62 -1.88 4.37 -1.29
C LEU A 62 -2.03 3.03 -0.56
N VAL A 63 -3.26 2.54 -0.41
CA VAL A 63 -3.57 1.24 0.21
C VAL A 63 -4.12 0.30 -0.87
N ILE A 64 -3.37 -0.75 -1.18
CA ILE A 64 -3.69 -1.71 -2.23
C ILE A 64 -4.22 -3.00 -1.61
N ASP A 65 -5.47 -3.34 -1.92
CA ASP A 65 -6.04 -4.67 -1.69
C ASP A 65 -5.66 -5.58 -2.87
N GLY A 66 -4.74 -6.53 -2.61
CA GLY A 66 -4.34 -7.58 -3.54
C GLY A 66 -4.87 -8.96 -3.16
N GLY A 67 -5.82 -9.04 -2.21
CA GLY A 67 -6.35 -10.29 -1.67
C GLY A 67 -5.33 -11.17 -0.95
N GLY A 68 -4.23 -10.60 -0.47
CA GLY A 68 -3.14 -11.34 0.19
C GLY A 68 -2.32 -12.23 -0.74
N ILE A 69 -2.50 -12.11 -2.06
CA ILE A 69 -1.81 -12.97 -3.04
C ILE A 69 -0.35 -12.55 -3.17
N THR A 70 0.56 -13.47 -2.88
CA THR A 70 2.02 -13.28 -2.96
C THR A 70 2.67 -14.06 -4.09
N LYS A 71 1.92 -14.45 -5.13
CA LYS A 71 2.45 -15.13 -6.33
C LYS A 71 2.94 -14.18 -7.42
N PHE A 72 2.50 -12.92 -7.38
CA PHE A 72 2.78 -11.89 -8.37
C PHE A 72 2.86 -10.52 -7.69
N SER A 73 3.67 -9.60 -8.20
CA SER A 73 3.80 -8.26 -7.64
C SER A 73 2.72 -7.32 -8.16
N LEU A 74 2.17 -6.49 -7.26
CA LEU A 74 1.21 -5.42 -7.59
C LEU A 74 1.83 -4.02 -7.57
N PHE A 75 3.10 -3.92 -7.16
CA PHE A 75 3.84 -2.66 -7.06
C PHE A 75 5.33 -2.88 -7.36
N GLY A 76 5.97 -1.90 -7.98
CA GLY A 76 7.37 -1.94 -8.41
C GLY A 76 8.02 -0.55 -8.45
N ASP A 77 9.25 -0.47 -8.93
CA ASP A 77 10.08 0.74 -8.90
C ASP A 77 9.51 1.92 -9.72
N LEU A 78 8.97 1.68 -10.90
CA LEU A 78 8.33 2.72 -11.72
C LEU A 78 7.15 3.38 -11.00
N MET A 79 6.33 2.56 -10.33
CA MET A 79 5.21 3.05 -9.51
C MET A 79 5.71 3.78 -8.26
N ALA A 80 6.80 3.32 -7.64
CA ALA A 80 7.44 4.01 -6.53
C ALA A 80 7.98 5.39 -6.93
N MET A 81 8.59 5.49 -8.11
CA MET A 81 9.05 6.76 -8.66
C MET A 81 7.87 7.72 -8.91
N GLN A 82 6.79 7.25 -9.53
CA GLN A 82 5.58 8.04 -9.73
C GLN A 82 4.97 8.52 -8.40
N ALA A 83 4.86 7.63 -7.41
CA ALA A 83 4.37 7.96 -6.07
C ALA A 83 5.23 9.03 -5.39
N LYS A 84 6.55 8.94 -5.53
CA LYS A 84 7.48 9.95 -5.01
C LYS A 84 7.33 11.30 -5.70
N LEU A 85 7.22 11.33 -7.03
CA LEU A 85 6.99 12.57 -7.79
C LEU A 85 5.68 13.26 -7.39
N LYS A 86 4.65 12.47 -7.08
CA LYS A 86 3.37 12.94 -6.53
C LYS A 86 3.39 13.22 -5.03
N LYS A 87 4.52 12.99 -4.36
CA LYS A 87 4.69 13.16 -2.91
C LYS A 87 3.64 12.40 -2.08
N VAL A 88 3.32 11.19 -2.51
CA VAL A 88 2.55 10.22 -1.73
C VAL A 88 3.30 9.95 -0.43
N ALA A 89 2.59 9.92 0.70
CA ALA A 89 3.21 9.72 2.02
C ALA A 89 3.80 8.31 2.20
N GLY A 90 3.20 7.30 1.56
CA GLY A 90 3.69 5.93 1.52
C GLY A 90 2.71 4.97 0.85
N VAL A 91 3.07 3.70 0.81
CA VAL A 91 2.28 2.64 0.14
C VAL A 91 2.14 1.42 1.04
N VAL A 92 0.94 0.86 1.11
CA VAL A 92 0.64 -0.41 1.79
C VAL A 92 0.06 -1.38 0.77
N VAL A 93 0.62 -2.59 0.68
CA VAL A 93 0.22 -3.61 -0.30
C VAL A 93 -0.19 -4.89 0.44
N ASP A 94 -1.48 -5.21 0.43
CA ASP A 94 -2.02 -6.52 0.82
C ASP A 94 -1.73 -7.56 -0.29
N GLY A 95 -0.44 -7.83 -0.49
CA GLY A 95 0.08 -8.65 -1.57
C GLY A 95 1.60 -8.53 -1.68
N ALA A 96 2.17 -8.99 -2.79
CA ALA A 96 3.61 -8.89 -3.02
C ALA A 96 4.00 -7.66 -3.86
N ILE A 97 5.26 -7.27 -3.72
CA ILE A 97 5.91 -6.24 -4.54
C ILE A 97 7.18 -6.80 -5.19
N ARG A 98 7.82 -6.00 -6.04
CA ARG A 98 9.15 -6.30 -6.61
C ARG A 98 10.07 -5.08 -6.57
N ASP A 99 11.29 -5.21 -7.08
CA ASP A 99 12.27 -4.11 -7.25
C ASP A 99 12.68 -3.40 -5.94
N VAL A 100 12.60 -4.12 -4.82
CA VAL A 100 12.78 -3.60 -3.45
C VAL A 100 14.07 -2.83 -3.24
N LYS A 101 15.17 -3.24 -3.87
CA LYS A 101 16.45 -2.52 -3.78
C LYS A 101 16.31 -1.09 -4.29
N SER A 102 15.62 -0.90 -5.40
CA SER A 102 15.37 0.42 -6.01
C SER A 102 14.43 1.23 -5.12
N ILE A 103 13.30 0.63 -4.71
CA ILE A 103 12.28 1.30 -3.87
C ILE A 103 12.88 1.80 -2.55
N ARG A 104 13.74 1.01 -1.90
CA ARG A 104 14.44 1.43 -0.66
C ARG A 104 15.31 2.68 -0.87
N GLY A 105 15.90 2.83 -2.05
CA GLY A 105 16.74 3.98 -2.41
C GLY A 105 15.92 5.25 -2.64
N GLU A 106 14.64 5.13 -2.98
CA GLU A 106 13.76 6.27 -3.23
C GLU A 106 13.34 7.00 -1.95
N GLY A 107 13.38 6.33 -0.79
CA GLY A 107 12.97 6.88 0.50
C GLY A 107 11.46 6.92 0.72
N LEU A 108 10.68 6.27 -0.15
CA LEU A 108 9.24 6.08 0.00
C LEU A 108 8.96 4.93 1.00
N PRO A 109 8.24 5.17 2.11
CA PRO A 109 7.81 4.09 3.00
C PRO A 109 6.87 3.12 2.26
N VAL A 110 7.25 1.84 2.21
CA VAL A 110 6.42 0.80 1.58
C VAL A 110 6.28 -0.40 2.50
N PHE A 111 5.05 -0.88 2.65
CA PHE A 111 4.68 -2.04 3.45
C PHE A 111 4.03 -3.09 2.56
N CYS A 112 4.39 -4.36 2.70
CA CYS A 112 3.87 -5.43 1.86
C CYS A 112 3.89 -6.79 2.57
N ARG A 113 3.15 -7.78 2.06
CA ARG A 113 3.20 -9.17 2.54
C ARG A 113 4.39 -9.97 2.06
N GLY A 114 4.92 -9.64 0.88
CA GLY A 114 5.93 -10.47 0.25
C GLY A 114 6.69 -9.75 -0.85
N ILE A 115 7.81 -10.35 -1.22
CA ILE A 115 8.69 -9.86 -2.28
C ILE A 115 8.82 -10.97 -3.31
N VAL A 116 8.50 -10.67 -4.57
CA VAL A 116 8.59 -11.61 -5.69
C VAL A 116 9.23 -10.95 -6.90
N THR A 117 9.63 -11.75 -7.87
CA THR A 117 10.18 -11.26 -9.14
C THR A 117 9.12 -11.15 -10.24
N LYS A 118 8.07 -11.97 -10.16
CA LYS A 118 7.03 -12.07 -11.19
C LYS A 118 6.05 -10.91 -11.09
N ALA A 119 5.92 -10.11 -12.15
CA ALA A 119 4.87 -9.08 -12.22
C ALA A 119 3.47 -9.67 -12.36
N GLY A 120 2.48 -8.96 -11.79
CA GLY A 120 1.09 -9.13 -12.18
C GLY A 120 0.85 -8.66 -13.63
N THR A 121 -0.32 -9.00 -14.17
CA THR A 121 -0.79 -8.43 -15.43
C THR A 121 -1.20 -6.96 -15.24
N ALA A 122 -1.47 -6.24 -16.33
CA ALA A 122 -1.97 -4.86 -16.27
C ALA A 122 -3.14 -4.69 -17.26
N THR A 123 -4.19 -5.49 -17.06
CA THR A 123 -5.27 -5.69 -18.05
C THR A 123 -6.67 -5.54 -17.48
N ARG A 124 -6.83 -5.64 -16.16
CA ARG A 124 -8.15 -5.65 -15.50
C ARG A 124 -8.22 -4.56 -14.45
N LEU A 125 -9.11 -3.61 -14.69
CA LEU A 125 -9.40 -2.54 -13.75
C LEU A 125 -10.40 -3.05 -12.70
N GLY A 126 -10.00 -2.97 -11.44
CA GLY A 126 -10.86 -3.17 -10.28
C GLY A 126 -11.46 -1.85 -9.81
N GLU A 127 -11.47 -1.64 -8.50
CA GLU A 127 -12.15 -0.49 -7.89
C GLU A 127 -11.13 0.48 -7.27
N ILE A 128 -11.32 1.77 -7.47
CA ILE A 128 -10.46 2.85 -6.94
C ILE A 128 -11.31 3.73 -6.03
N ASN A 129 -10.72 4.15 -4.91
CA ASN A 129 -11.33 5.05 -3.94
C ASN A 129 -12.68 4.55 -3.38
N VAL A 130 -12.75 3.27 -3.04
CA VAL A 130 -13.89 2.60 -2.38
C VAL A 130 -13.42 1.89 -1.11
N PRO A 131 -14.31 1.56 -0.15
CA PRO A 131 -13.94 0.70 0.98
C PRO A 131 -13.34 -0.64 0.52
N ILE A 132 -12.19 -1.02 1.08
CA ILE A 132 -11.47 -2.27 0.76
C ILE A 132 -11.16 -3.08 2.01
N VAL A 133 -10.74 -4.33 1.84
CA VAL A 133 -10.15 -5.14 2.91
C VAL A 133 -8.63 -5.17 2.71
N CYS A 134 -7.87 -4.69 3.68
CA CYS A 134 -6.41 -4.73 3.65
C CYS A 134 -5.92 -5.29 4.98
N GLY A 135 -5.17 -6.40 4.96
CA GLY A 135 -4.68 -7.06 6.15
C GLY A 135 -5.79 -7.55 7.07
N GLY A 136 -6.94 -7.94 6.52
CA GLY A 136 -8.09 -8.43 7.31
C GLY A 136 -8.94 -7.35 7.99
N ILE A 137 -8.65 -6.06 7.77
CA ILE A 137 -9.48 -4.95 8.26
C ILE A 137 -10.09 -4.16 7.11
N ILE A 138 -11.23 -3.52 7.37
CA ILE A 138 -11.83 -2.58 6.44
C ILE A 138 -11.03 -1.28 6.48
N VAL A 139 -10.57 -0.83 5.31
CA VAL A 139 -9.98 0.49 5.11
C VAL A 139 -10.96 1.31 4.29
N ASN A 140 -11.46 2.39 4.87
CA ASN A 140 -12.26 3.36 4.14
C ASN A 140 -11.33 4.43 3.56
N PRO A 141 -11.50 4.83 2.30
CA PRO A 141 -10.82 6.00 1.77
C PRO A 141 -11.25 7.25 2.54
N GLU A 142 -10.38 8.26 2.60
CA GLU A 142 -10.81 9.56 3.10
C GLU A 142 -11.81 10.17 2.10
N THR A 143 -13.03 10.45 2.57
CA THR A 143 -13.95 11.33 1.85
C THR A 143 -13.43 12.74 2.04
N GLY A 144 -12.98 13.38 0.95
CA GLY A 144 -12.60 14.80 0.95
C GLY A 144 -13.72 15.73 1.39
#